data_AF-A0A401Q1A1-F1
#
_entry.id   AF-A0A401Q1A1-F1
#
_cell.length_a   1.000
_cell.length_b   1.000
_cell.length_c   1.000
_cell.angle_alpha   90.00
_cell.angle_beta   90.00
_cell.angle_gamma   90.00
#
_symmetry.space_group_name_H-M   'P 1'
#
loop_
_entity.id
_entity.type
_entity.pdbx_description
1 polymer ?
#
loop_
_entity_poly.entity_id
_entity_poly.type
_entity_poly.pdbx_seq_one_letter_code
_entity_poly.pdbx_strand_id
1 'polypeptide(L)'
;NQGREMMIVTSGAVAFGKQRLRHEILLSQSVRQALHSGQNQLKDMTVPVLEARACAAAGQSGLMALYEAMFTQYSICAAQILVTNLDFHDEQKRRNLSSTLHELLRMNIVPIINTNDAVVPPPEPNSDLQGVISVKDNDSLAARLAVEMRADMLIVLSDVEGLYDSPPGLDDAKLIDTFYPGDQQSITFGTMSRVGLGGMEAKVKAALWALQGGTSVVIASGTHPKVTGHVITDIVEGKKIGTFFSERADIIHRLADLLTDNRDEILKSNKRDMEKAVALGQLSQPLLKRLSLTTAKLNSLAIGLRQIAASAQDSVGRLIRRTRVAKGLDLEQITVPIGVLLVIFESRPDCLPQVSALAIASGNGLLLKGGKEAAHSNQILHHLTQEALSLHGVKDTIHLV
;
A
#
# COMPACT_ATOMS: atom_id res chain seq x y z
N ASN A 1 7.13 12.95 -16.07
CA ASN A 1 6.20 11.82 -16.24
C ASN A 1 6.82 10.55 -16.83
N GLN A 2 7.91 10.56 -17.61
CA GLN A 2 8.54 9.32 -18.16
C GLN A 2 7.55 8.38 -18.87
N GLY A 3 6.49 8.92 -19.49
CA GLY A 3 5.41 8.14 -20.12
C GLY A 3 4.35 7.59 -19.16
N ARG A 4 4.40 7.92 -17.87
CA ARG A 4 3.42 7.52 -16.85
C ARG A 4 2.32 8.57 -16.70
N GLU A 5 1.09 8.09 -16.55
CA GLU A 5 -0.06 8.90 -16.18
C GLU A 5 -0.06 9.17 -14.67
N MET A 6 -0.43 10.38 -14.25
CA MET A 6 -0.42 10.78 -12.84
C MET A 6 -1.61 11.68 -12.53
N MET A 7 -2.22 11.42 -11.38
CA MET A 7 -3.20 12.29 -10.73
C MET A 7 -2.76 12.59 -9.31
N ILE A 8 -3.11 13.77 -8.80
CA ILE A 8 -2.70 14.22 -7.47
C ILE A 8 -3.93 14.52 -6.63
N VAL A 9 -4.05 13.84 -5.49
CA VAL A 9 -5.02 14.19 -4.47
C VAL A 9 -4.35 15.10 -3.45
N THR A 10 -4.92 16.28 -3.24
CA THR A 10 -4.30 17.36 -2.45
C THR A 10 -5.06 17.56 -1.15
N SER A 11 -4.46 18.24 -0.19
CA SER A 11 -5.12 18.66 1.06
C SER A 11 -4.66 20.08 1.45
N GLY A 12 -5.21 20.63 2.54
CA GLY A 12 -4.72 21.90 3.10
C GLY A 12 -5.45 23.17 2.66
N ALA A 13 -6.47 23.07 1.80
CA ALA A 13 -7.29 24.23 1.37
C ALA A 13 -7.87 25.01 2.57
N VAL A 14 -8.44 24.32 3.56
CA VAL A 14 -8.97 24.96 4.79
C VAL A 14 -7.87 25.68 5.58
N ALA A 15 -6.69 25.06 5.75
CA ALA A 15 -5.60 25.64 6.51
C ALA A 15 -5.02 26.88 5.82
N PHE A 16 -4.77 26.79 4.51
CA PHE A 16 -4.31 27.90 3.69
C PHE A 16 -5.33 29.05 3.68
N GLY A 17 -6.62 28.74 3.54
CA GLY A 17 -7.69 29.72 3.58
C GLY A 17 -7.85 30.41 4.93
N LYS A 18 -7.66 29.69 6.05
CA LYS A 18 -7.63 30.30 7.39
C LYS A 18 -6.54 31.36 7.49
N GLN A 19 -5.34 31.07 6.99
CA GLN A 19 -4.23 32.04 6.99
C GLN A 19 -4.54 33.24 6.10
N ARG A 20 -5.04 32.99 4.88
CA ARG A 20 -5.39 34.03 3.91
C ARG A 20 -6.50 34.95 4.42
N LEU A 21 -7.60 34.40 4.92
CA LEU A 21 -8.72 35.18 5.45
C LEU A 21 -8.35 35.95 6.72
N ARG A 22 -7.52 35.37 7.61
CA ARG A 22 -6.99 36.10 8.76
C ARG A 22 -6.17 37.32 8.32
N HIS A 23 -5.30 37.15 7.34
CA HIS A 23 -4.51 38.24 6.78
C HIS A 23 -5.41 39.34 6.18
N GLU A 24 -6.43 38.95 5.40
CA GLU A 24 -7.38 39.89 4.80
C GLU A 24 -8.21 40.66 5.85
N ILE A 25 -8.62 40.00 6.92
CA ILE A 25 -9.33 40.64 8.04
C ILE A 25 -8.42 41.65 8.74
N LEU A 26 -7.15 41.30 9.00
CA LEU A 26 -6.19 42.22 9.62
C LEU A 26 -5.93 43.44 8.73
N LEU A 27 -5.77 43.25 7.43
CA LEU A 27 -5.60 44.35 6.48
C LEU A 27 -6.83 45.25 6.42
N SER A 28 -8.03 44.68 6.24
CA SER A 28 -9.27 45.45 6.18
C SER A 28 -9.59 46.18 7.49
N GLN A 29 -9.22 45.61 8.64
CA GLN A 29 -9.35 46.27 9.95
C GLN A 29 -8.38 47.45 10.11
N SER A 30 -7.14 47.33 9.62
CA SER A 30 -6.20 48.47 9.63
C SER A 30 -6.70 49.64 8.79
N VAL A 31 -7.30 49.37 7.62
CA VAL A 31 -7.92 50.38 6.76
C VAL A 31 -9.16 51.00 7.42
N ARG A 32 -10.03 50.18 8.01
CA ARG A 32 -11.21 50.68 8.75
C ARG A 32 -10.82 51.54 9.96
N GLN A 33 -9.77 51.18 10.68
CA GLN A 33 -9.26 51.99 11.80
C GLN A 33 -8.66 53.31 11.34
N ALA A 34 -7.90 53.32 10.23
CA ALA A 34 -7.38 54.54 9.62
C ALA A 34 -8.51 55.48 9.15
N LEU A 35 -9.66 54.94 8.75
CA LEU A 35 -10.84 55.69 8.33
C LEU A 35 -11.76 56.12 9.50
N HIS A 36 -11.66 55.48 10.67
CA HIS A 36 -12.52 55.73 11.84
C HIS A 36 -11.78 56.31 13.06
N SER A 37 -10.67 57.02 12.83
CA SER A 37 -9.80 57.66 13.85
C SER A 37 -10.45 58.86 14.59
N GLY A 38 -11.71 58.72 15.03
CA GLY A 38 -12.47 59.74 15.76
C GLY A 38 -13.29 59.23 16.93
N GLN A 39 -13.40 57.92 17.18
CA GLN A 39 -14.16 57.41 18.33
C GLN A 39 -13.40 56.30 19.08
N ASN A 40 -13.02 56.62 20.32
CA ASN A 40 -12.44 55.73 21.32
C ASN A 40 -13.34 54.51 21.57
N GLN A 41 -13.07 53.39 20.92
CA GLN A 41 -13.44 52.07 21.42
C GLN A 41 -12.28 51.09 21.21
N LEU A 42 -11.32 51.12 22.14
CA LEU A 42 -10.42 50.00 22.42
C LEU A 42 -11.24 48.92 23.15
N LYS A 43 -11.93 48.06 22.41
CA LYS A 43 -12.54 46.84 22.96
C LYS A 43 -12.02 45.62 22.22
N ASP A 44 -11.52 44.68 23.01
CA ASP A 44 -10.95 43.36 22.69
C ASP A 44 -10.97 42.95 21.21
N MET A 45 -9.78 42.96 20.62
CA MET A 45 -9.52 42.40 19.29
C MET A 45 -9.61 40.88 19.32
N THR A 46 -10.80 40.34 19.13
CA THR A 46 -10.99 38.91 18.89
C THR A 46 -11.09 38.67 17.38
N VAL A 47 -10.15 37.87 16.84
CA VAL A 47 -10.26 37.37 15.46
C VAL A 47 -11.52 36.51 15.40
N PRO A 48 -12.49 36.81 14.51
CA PRO A 48 -13.73 36.05 14.44
C PRO A 48 -13.42 34.59 14.12
N VAL A 49 -14.21 33.68 14.69
CA VAL A 49 -14.13 32.25 14.37
C VAL A 49 -14.49 32.10 12.89
N LEU A 50 -13.51 31.71 12.07
CA LEU A 50 -13.72 31.51 10.65
C LEU A 50 -14.40 30.17 10.39
N GLU A 51 -15.50 30.19 9.64
CA GLU A 51 -16.18 28.98 9.19
C GLU A 51 -15.28 28.19 8.23
N ALA A 52 -15.21 26.86 8.43
CA ALA A 52 -14.34 25.99 7.66
C ALA A 52 -14.64 26.01 6.15
N ARG A 53 -15.91 26.14 5.75
CA ARG A 53 -16.33 26.19 4.34
C ARG A 53 -15.82 27.45 3.63
N ALA A 54 -15.95 28.61 4.28
CA ALA A 54 -15.41 29.86 3.77
C ALA A 54 -13.88 29.79 3.64
N CYS A 55 -13.21 29.17 4.61
CA CYS A 55 -11.77 28.91 4.53
C CYS A 55 -11.42 27.99 3.36
N ALA A 56 -12.14 26.88 3.17
CA ALA A 56 -11.93 25.98 2.04
C ALA A 56 -12.06 26.71 0.69
N ALA A 57 -13.14 27.48 0.51
CA ALA A 57 -13.37 28.24 -0.72
C ALA A 57 -12.25 29.25 -1.01
N ALA A 58 -11.87 30.04 0.01
CA ALA A 58 -10.78 31.00 -0.12
C ALA A 58 -9.43 30.33 -0.38
N GLY A 59 -9.19 29.17 0.25
CA GLY A 59 -7.91 28.49 0.16
C GLY A 59 -7.72 27.62 -1.08
N GLN A 60 -8.79 27.02 -1.61
CA GLN A 60 -8.74 26.16 -2.80
C GLN A 60 -8.25 26.93 -4.03
N SER A 61 -8.67 28.18 -4.20
CA SER A 61 -8.19 29.05 -5.29
C SER A 61 -6.68 29.28 -5.22
N GLY A 62 -6.14 29.51 -4.02
CA GLY A 62 -4.70 29.72 -3.82
C GLY A 62 -3.89 28.45 -3.98
N LEU A 63 -4.40 27.31 -3.50
CA LEU A 63 -3.76 26.01 -3.68
C LEU A 63 -3.62 25.68 -5.17
N MET A 64 -4.68 25.90 -5.96
CA MET A 64 -4.63 25.67 -7.41
C MET A 64 -3.64 26.61 -8.10
N ALA A 65 -3.63 27.90 -7.75
CA ALA A 65 -2.68 28.85 -8.31
C ALA A 65 -1.22 28.43 -8.07
N LEU A 66 -0.91 27.83 -6.91
CA LEU A 66 0.41 27.28 -6.62
C LEU A 66 0.73 26.07 -7.50
N TYR A 67 -0.19 25.12 -7.64
CA TYR A 67 0.01 23.97 -8.52
C TYR A 67 0.18 24.39 -9.98
N GLU A 68 -0.65 25.31 -10.49
CA GLU A 68 -0.53 25.85 -11.84
C GLU A 68 0.83 26.53 -12.05
N ALA A 69 1.25 27.38 -11.11
CA ALA A 69 2.56 28.05 -11.20
C ALA A 69 3.71 27.04 -11.24
N MET A 70 3.68 25.99 -10.41
CA MET A 70 4.72 24.97 -10.36
C MET A 70 4.72 24.09 -11.62
N PHE A 71 3.57 23.64 -12.11
CA PHE A 71 3.48 22.78 -13.31
C PHE A 71 3.77 23.54 -14.61
N THR A 72 3.41 24.83 -14.69
CA THR A 72 3.70 25.68 -15.85
C THR A 72 5.21 25.81 -16.10
N GLN A 73 6.04 25.82 -15.05
CA GLN A 73 7.51 25.82 -15.20
C GLN A 73 8.04 24.61 -15.96
N TYR A 74 7.31 23.48 -15.93
CA TYR A 74 7.64 22.25 -16.63
C TYR A 74 6.83 22.05 -17.92
N SER A 75 6.09 23.08 -18.37
CA SER A 75 5.17 22.99 -19.51
C SER A 75 4.09 21.91 -19.37
N ILE A 76 3.70 21.61 -18.13
CA ILE A 76 2.63 20.65 -17.81
C ILE A 76 1.37 21.44 -17.47
N CYS A 77 0.24 21.03 -18.05
CA CYS A 77 -1.06 21.59 -17.69
C CYS A 77 -1.62 20.83 -16.48
N ALA A 78 -2.15 21.56 -15.51
CA ALA A 78 -2.86 21.01 -14.37
C ALA A 78 -4.35 21.36 -14.48
N ALA A 79 -5.24 20.42 -14.16
CA ALA A 79 -6.69 20.64 -14.19
C ALA A 79 -7.31 20.36 -12.82
N GLN A 80 -8.11 21.30 -12.33
CA GLN A 80 -8.77 21.16 -11.04
C GLN A 80 -10.01 20.26 -11.14
N ILE A 81 -10.15 19.35 -10.17
CA ILE A 81 -11.38 18.59 -9.95
C ILE A 81 -11.75 18.66 -8.48
N LEU A 82 -13.01 18.99 -8.20
CA LEU A 82 -13.57 19.01 -6.85
C LEU A 82 -14.66 17.97 -6.72
N VAL A 83 -14.56 17.13 -5.69
CA VAL A 83 -15.51 16.03 -5.46
C VAL A 83 -16.03 16.04 -4.04
N THR A 84 -17.23 15.52 -3.83
CA THR A 84 -17.79 15.24 -2.51
C THR A 84 -17.90 13.74 -2.30
N ASN A 85 -18.00 13.28 -1.05
CA ASN A 85 -18.23 11.87 -0.76
C ASN A 85 -19.50 11.33 -1.46
N LEU A 86 -20.54 12.19 -1.59
CA LEU A 86 -21.81 11.87 -2.25
C LEU A 86 -21.66 11.55 -3.74
N ASP A 87 -20.64 12.08 -4.40
CA ASP A 87 -20.42 11.83 -5.83
C ASP A 87 -19.96 10.39 -6.12
N PHE A 88 -19.45 9.69 -5.12
CA PHE A 88 -19.09 8.28 -5.23
C PHE A 88 -20.24 7.31 -4.93
N HIS A 89 -21.35 7.80 -4.35
CA HIS A 89 -22.53 6.95 -4.10
C HIS A 89 -23.40 6.77 -5.35
N ASP A 90 -23.34 7.72 -6.28
CA ASP A 90 -24.10 7.69 -7.54
C ASP A 90 -23.25 7.09 -8.66
N GLU A 91 -23.73 6.01 -9.28
CA GLU A 91 -23.01 5.31 -10.35
C GLU A 91 -22.79 6.18 -11.60
N GLN A 92 -23.77 7.03 -11.95
CA GLN A 92 -23.65 7.92 -13.10
C GLN A 92 -22.61 9.00 -12.85
N LYS A 93 -22.60 9.59 -11.65
CA LYS A 93 -21.57 10.57 -11.27
C LYS A 93 -20.17 9.97 -11.27
N ARG A 94 -20.01 8.75 -10.75
CA ARG A 94 -18.72 8.03 -10.81
C ARG A 94 -18.24 7.81 -12.24
N ARG A 95 -19.11 7.34 -13.14
CA ARG A 95 -18.77 7.15 -14.55
C ARG A 95 -18.37 8.46 -15.23
N ASN A 96 -19.07 9.56 -14.93
CA ASN A 96 -18.73 10.88 -15.46
C ASN A 96 -17.37 11.38 -14.94
N LEU A 97 -17.10 11.20 -13.65
CA LEU A 97 -15.81 11.54 -13.04
C LEU A 97 -14.67 10.73 -13.66
N SER A 98 -14.84 9.40 -13.75
CA SER A 98 -13.85 8.51 -14.37
C SER A 98 -13.59 8.87 -15.83
N SER A 99 -14.64 9.14 -16.61
CA SER A 99 -14.49 9.55 -18.02
C SER A 99 -13.73 10.88 -18.15
N THR A 100 -14.01 11.83 -17.27
CA THR A 100 -13.31 13.13 -17.24
C THR A 100 -11.83 12.97 -16.90
N LEU A 101 -11.52 12.16 -15.88
CA LEU A 101 -10.14 11.87 -15.49
C LEU A 101 -9.35 11.18 -16.59
N HIS A 102 -9.92 10.16 -17.25
CA HIS A 102 -9.27 9.48 -18.38
C HIS A 102 -8.99 10.43 -19.54
N GLU A 103 -9.91 11.34 -19.86
CA GLU A 103 -9.71 12.30 -20.96
C GLU A 103 -8.61 13.30 -20.63
N LEU A 104 -8.53 13.81 -19.40
CA LEU A 104 -7.44 14.67 -18.96
C LEU A 104 -6.08 13.95 -19.05
N LEU A 105 -6.00 12.71 -18.57
CA LEU A 105 -4.76 11.92 -18.62
C LEU A 105 -4.31 11.65 -20.06
N ARG A 106 -5.25 11.33 -20.96
CA ARG A 106 -4.99 11.17 -22.41
C ARG A 106 -4.40 12.42 -23.05
N MET A 107 -4.81 13.60 -22.58
CA MET A 107 -4.26 14.89 -23.03
C MET A 107 -2.95 15.27 -22.34
N ASN A 108 -2.34 14.38 -21.53
CA ASN A 108 -1.18 14.65 -20.69
C ASN A 108 -1.40 15.80 -19.69
N ILE A 109 -2.64 16.04 -19.29
CA ILE A 109 -3.00 17.02 -18.25
C ILE A 109 -3.01 16.31 -16.91
N VAL A 110 -2.36 16.88 -15.89
CA VAL A 110 -2.31 16.32 -14.53
C VAL A 110 -3.55 16.75 -13.76
N PRO A 111 -4.47 15.83 -13.40
CA PRO A 111 -5.62 16.17 -12.59
C PRO A 111 -5.21 16.44 -11.14
N ILE A 112 -5.62 17.58 -10.61
CA ILE A 112 -5.44 17.98 -9.21
C ILE A 112 -6.81 17.89 -8.52
N ILE A 113 -6.99 16.82 -7.74
CA ILE A 113 -8.26 16.50 -7.09
C ILE A 113 -8.22 16.93 -5.62
N ASN A 114 -9.33 17.49 -5.14
CA ASN A 114 -9.56 17.75 -3.72
C ASN A 114 -11.03 17.56 -3.35
N THR A 115 -11.32 17.48 -2.05
CA THR A 115 -12.70 17.52 -1.55
C THR A 115 -13.30 18.91 -1.74
N ASN A 116 -14.56 18.98 -2.13
CA ASN A 116 -15.30 20.22 -2.25
C ASN A 116 -15.88 20.68 -0.90
N ASP A 117 -14.99 20.96 0.06
CA ASP A 117 -15.37 21.32 1.43
C ASP A 117 -16.25 22.57 1.52
N ALA A 118 -16.30 23.40 0.46
CA ALA A 118 -17.14 24.58 0.40
C ALA A 118 -18.65 24.26 0.37
N VAL A 119 -19.03 23.09 -0.14
CA VAL A 119 -20.44 22.68 -0.33
C VAL A 119 -20.83 21.43 0.45
N VAL A 120 -19.90 20.83 1.20
CA VAL A 120 -20.18 19.62 1.99
C VAL A 120 -21.23 19.91 3.06
N PRO A 121 -22.35 19.14 3.12
CA PRO A 121 -23.39 19.32 4.12
C PRO A 121 -22.84 19.08 5.55
N PRO A 122 -23.53 19.58 6.60
CA PRO A 122 -23.11 19.32 7.98
C PRO A 122 -22.98 17.81 8.22
N PRO A 123 -22.04 17.34 9.06
CA PRO A 123 -21.84 15.91 9.28
C PRO A 123 -23.14 15.28 9.82
N GLU A 124 -23.78 14.45 8.99
CA GLU A 124 -24.87 13.60 9.44
C GLU A 124 -24.29 12.39 10.19
N PRO A 125 -24.92 11.93 11.28
CA PRO A 125 -24.44 10.77 12.03
C PRO A 125 -24.63 9.50 11.20
N ASN A 126 -23.49 8.94 10.74
CA ASN A 126 -23.28 7.57 10.26
C ASN A 126 -24.38 6.98 9.36
N SER A 127 -24.30 7.28 8.06
CA SER A 127 -24.73 6.35 7.00
C SER A 127 -23.53 5.54 6.50
N ASP A 128 -22.87 4.82 7.42
CA ASP A 128 -21.83 3.86 7.07
C ASP A 128 -22.49 2.66 6.37
N LEU A 129 -22.47 2.65 5.03
CA LEU A 129 -22.82 1.47 4.26
C LEU A 129 -21.74 0.40 4.46
N GLN A 130 -22.17 -0.83 4.75
CA GLN A 130 -21.32 -2.00 4.89
C GLN A 130 -20.36 -2.14 3.70
N GLY A 131 -19.05 -2.00 3.95
CA GLY A 131 -17.98 -2.39 3.02
C GLY A 131 -17.28 -1.25 2.26
N VAL A 132 -17.73 0.00 2.33
CA VAL A 132 -17.09 1.13 1.62
C VAL A 132 -16.46 2.10 2.63
N ILE A 133 -15.17 2.45 2.46
CA ILE A 133 -14.51 3.44 3.34
C ILE A 133 -15.19 4.79 3.18
N SER A 134 -15.78 5.35 4.23
CA SER A 134 -16.32 6.72 4.24
C SER A 134 -15.22 7.75 3.90
N VAL A 135 -15.41 8.59 2.88
CA VAL A 135 -14.47 9.68 2.55
C VAL A 135 -14.64 10.79 3.59
N LYS A 136 -13.96 10.64 4.72
CA LYS A 136 -13.85 11.66 5.76
C LYS A 136 -12.56 12.47 5.65
N ASP A 137 -11.56 11.91 4.97
CA ASP A 137 -10.25 12.50 4.71
C ASP A 137 -9.76 12.23 3.28
N ASN A 138 -8.70 12.93 2.89
CA ASN A 138 -8.14 12.82 1.54
C ASN A 138 -7.37 11.51 1.32
N ASP A 139 -6.99 10.81 2.39
CA ASP A 139 -6.42 9.47 2.33
C ASP A 139 -7.45 8.48 1.76
N SER A 140 -8.67 8.50 2.31
CA SER A 140 -9.80 7.69 1.82
C SER A 140 -10.24 8.08 0.41
N LEU A 141 -10.18 9.38 0.07
CA LEU A 141 -10.45 9.85 -1.28
C LEU A 141 -9.43 9.30 -2.28
N ALA A 142 -8.14 9.38 -1.95
CA ALA A 142 -7.06 8.90 -2.81
C ALA A 142 -7.14 7.39 -3.04
N ALA A 143 -7.41 6.61 -1.99
CA ALA A 143 -7.65 5.17 -2.11
C ALA A 143 -8.82 4.85 -3.04
N ARG A 144 -9.97 5.52 -2.86
CA ARG A 144 -11.15 5.32 -3.72
C ARG A 144 -10.88 5.68 -5.18
N LEU A 145 -10.25 6.83 -5.44
CA LEU A 145 -9.91 7.24 -6.80
C LEU A 145 -8.93 6.28 -7.46
N ALA A 146 -7.93 5.80 -6.72
CA ALA A 146 -6.95 4.86 -7.23
C ALA A 146 -7.61 3.56 -7.70
N VAL A 147 -8.53 2.99 -6.91
CA VAL A 147 -9.28 1.78 -7.29
C VAL A 147 -10.26 2.04 -8.44
N GLU A 148 -11.00 3.15 -8.41
CA GLU A 148 -11.97 3.50 -9.47
C GLU A 148 -11.28 3.73 -10.83
N MET A 149 -10.08 4.34 -10.80
CA MET A 149 -9.26 4.57 -12.00
C MET A 149 -8.36 3.39 -12.35
N ARG A 150 -8.39 2.29 -11.57
CA ARG A 150 -7.50 1.12 -11.71
C ARG A 150 -6.03 1.51 -11.79
N ALA A 151 -5.62 2.43 -10.92
CA ALA A 151 -4.23 2.85 -10.83
C ALA A 151 -3.34 1.68 -10.40
N ASP A 152 -2.18 1.55 -11.03
CA ASP A 152 -1.19 0.53 -10.66
C ASP A 152 -0.64 0.78 -9.25
N MET A 153 -0.51 2.05 -8.84
CA MET A 153 0.09 2.45 -7.58
C MET A 153 -0.53 3.71 -6.99
N LEU A 154 -0.74 3.69 -5.67
CA LEU A 154 -1.07 4.84 -4.84
C LEU A 154 0.13 5.21 -3.96
N ILE A 155 0.63 6.43 -4.08
CA ILE A 155 1.71 6.97 -3.23
C ILE A 155 1.11 7.98 -2.25
N VAL A 156 1.12 7.64 -0.96
CA VAL A 156 0.66 8.51 0.13
C VAL A 156 1.87 9.22 0.73
N LEU A 157 2.05 10.49 0.36
CA LEU A 157 3.11 11.34 0.90
C LEU A 157 2.63 12.04 2.18
N SER A 158 3.30 11.78 3.30
CA SER A 158 2.95 12.34 4.62
C SER A 158 4.14 13.04 5.29
N ASP A 159 3.90 13.57 6.48
CA ASP A 159 4.91 13.99 7.46
C ASP A 159 5.63 12.82 8.14
N VAL A 160 5.09 11.61 8.08
CA VAL A 160 5.68 10.37 8.62
C VAL A 160 6.54 9.66 7.58
N GLU A 161 7.64 9.03 8.01
CA GLU A 161 8.52 8.25 7.12
C GLU A 161 7.82 7.02 6.52
N GLY A 162 6.93 6.40 7.28
CA GLY A 162 6.19 5.20 6.94
C GLY A 162 5.58 4.60 8.20
N LEU A 163 5.29 3.31 8.15
CA LEU A 163 4.77 2.53 9.26
C LEU A 163 5.91 2.01 10.13
N TYR A 164 5.76 2.10 11.44
CA TYR A 164 6.72 1.58 12.40
C TYR A 164 6.11 0.40 13.17
N ASP A 165 6.95 -0.52 13.62
CA ASP A 165 6.53 -1.63 14.50
C ASP A 165 6.01 -1.15 15.87
N SER A 166 6.52 -0.01 16.32
CA SER A 166 6.16 0.66 17.56
C SER A 166 6.11 2.18 17.37
N PRO A 167 5.48 2.95 18.28
CA PRO A 167 5.33 4.39 18.10
C PRO A 167 6.69 5.09 17.87
N PRO A 168 6.80 5.95 16.83
CA PRO A 168 8.06 6.63 16.52
C PRO A 168 8.45 7.55 17.68
N GLY A 169 9.68 7.38 18.18
CA GLY A 169 10.20 8.11 19.36
C GLY A 169 10.62 7.21 20.53
N LEU A 170 10.39 5.89 20.43
CA LEU A 170 11.01 4.88 21.29
C LEU A 170 12.33 4.41 20.65
N ASP A 171 13.33 4.09 21.47
CA ASP A 171 14.69 3.72 21.00
C ASP A 171 14.71 2.46 20.10
N ASP A 172 13.71 1.58 20.22
CA ASP A 172 13.60 0.33 19.47
C ASP A 172 12.69 0.41 18.23
N ALA A 173 12.12 1.58 17.92
CA ALA A 173 11.16 1.70 16.82
C ALA A 173 11.83 1.51 15.45
N LYS A 174 11.38 0.51 14.69
CA LYS A 174 11.90 0.21 13.35
C LYS A 174 10.87 0.49 12.28
N LEU A 175 11.34 1.12 11.20
CA LEU A 175 10.55 1.31 9.99
C LEU A 175 10.26 -0.04 9.34
N ILE A 176 9.01 -0.26 8.99
CA ILE A 176 8.54 -1.42 8.25
C ILE A 176 8.64 -1.10 6.76
N ASP A 177 9.60 -1.71 6.05
CA ASP A 177 9.77 -1.50 4.61
C ASP A 177 8.60 -2.08 3.80
N THR A 178 8.08 -3.24 4.22
CA THR A 178 6.98 -3.96 3.54
C THR A 178 5.95 -4.39 4.57
N PHE A 179 4.70 -4.01 4.38
CA PHE A 179 3.57 -4.36 5.23
C PHE A 179 2.60 -5.30 4.51
N TYR A 180 2.17 -6.35 5.22
CA TYR A 180 1.16 -7.30 4.76
C TYR A 180 -0.11 -7.19 5.61
N PRO A 181 -1.32 -7.27 5.02
CA PRO A 181 -2.58 -7.12 5.76
C PRO A 181 -2.72 -8.02 6.99
N GLY A 182 -2.18 -9.24 6.94
CA GLY A 182 -2.22 -10.19 8.07
C GLY A 182 -1.41 -9.75 9.29
N ASP A 183 -0.53 -8.75 9.16
CA ASP A 183 0.36 -8.28 10.22
C ASP A 183 -0.24 -7.07 10.97
N GLN A 184 -1.51 -6.72 10.73
CA GLN A 184 -2.14 -5.53 11.31
C GLN A 184 -2.11 -5.45 12.85
N GLN A 185 -2.10 -6.60 13.53
CA GLN A 185 -2.12 -6.67 14.99
C GLN A 185 -0.74 -6.51 15.64
N SER A 186 0.35 -6.58 14.87
CA SER A 186 1.69 -6.30 15.39
C SER A 186 2.02 -4.81 15.43
N ILE A 187 1.18 -3.96 14.85
CA ILE A 187 1.38 -2.52 14.80
C ILE A 187 0.66 -1.85 15.97
N THR A 188 1.41 -1.04 16.72
CA THR A 188 0.84 -0.14 17.72
C THR A 188 0.75 1.27 17.16
N PHE A 189 -0.47 1.76 16.91
CA PHE A 189 -0.69 3.13 16.45
C PHE A 189 -0.44 4.14 17.58
N GLY A 190 0.41 5.13 17.32
CA GLY A 190 0.62 6.28 18.21
C GLY A 190 -0.51 7.32 18.13
N THR A 191 -0.38 8.40 18.90
CA THR A 191 -1.36 9.50 18.94
C THR A 191 -1.41 10.32 17.64
N MET A 192 -2.59 10.85 17.32
CA MET A 192 -2.88 11.69 16.13
C MET A 192 -1.88 12.85 15.95
N SER A 193 -1.45 13.13 14.71
CA SER A 193 -0.61 14.29 14.40
C SER A 193 -1.40 15.60 14.45
N ARG A 194 -0.70 16.72 14.68
CA ARG A 194 -1.25 18.05 14.99
C ARG A 194 -1.88 18.77 13.78
N VAL A 195 -1.65 18.28 12.55
CA VAL A 195 -1.96 18.98 11.29
C VAL A 195 -2.95 18.26 10.37
N GLY A 196 -3.26 16.98 10.63
CA GLY A 196 -4.22 16.18 9.87
C GLY A 196 -5.49 15.85 10.67
N LEU A 197 -6.61 15.65 9.98
CA LEU A 197 -7.85 15.10 10.57
C LEU A 197 -7.76 13.58 10.80
N GLY A 198 -6.84 12.89 10.11
CA GLY A 198 -6.67 11.43 10.14
C GLY A 198 -5.24 11.02 10.52
N GLY A 199 -5.12 10.14 11.50
CA GLY A 199 -3.85 9.58 11.98
C GLY A 199 -3.34 8.42 11.13
N MET A 200 -2.30 7.74 11.62
CA MET A 200 -1.70 6.58 10.95
C MET A 200 -2.72 5.46 10.70
N GLU A 201 -3.68 5.26 11.61
CA GLU A 201 -4.74 4.25 11.45
C GLU A 201 -5.60 4.50 10.19
N ALA A 202 -5.96 5.77 9.91
CA ALA A 202 -6.74 6.11 8.74
C ALA A 202 -5.97 5.86 7.44
N LYS A 203 -4.66 6.17 7.43
CA LYS A 203 -3.76 5.90 6.30
C LYS A 203 -3.61 4.42 6.02
N VAL A 204 -3.39 3.62 7.06
CA VAL A 204 -3.31 2.16 6.94
C VAL A 204 -4.63 1.60 6.43
N LYS A 205 -5.78 2.07 6.94
CA LYS A 205 -7.10 1.63 6.49
C LYS A 205 -7.34 1.95 5.00
N ALA A 206 -6.99 3.17 4.57
CA ALA A 206 -7.09 3.57 3.17
C ALA A 206 -6.17 2.74 2.28
N ALA A 207 -4.92 2.51 2.71
CA ALA A 207 -3.95 1.70 1.99
C ALA A 207 -4.40 0.23 1.85
N LEU A 208 -4.92 -0.37 2.92
CA LEU A 208 -5.45 -1.74 2.90
C LEU A 208 -6.62 -1.90 1.92
N TRP A 209 -7.51 -0.92 1.86
CA TRP A 209 -8.66 -0.97 0.95
C TRP A 209 -8.24 -0.76 -0.50
N ALA A 210 -7.28 0.13 -0.77
CA ALA A 210 -6.72 0.27 -2.11
C ALA A 210 -6.00 -1.01 -2.55
N LEU A 211 -5.26 -1.66 -1.64
CA LEU A 211 -4.62 -2.95 -1.89
C LEU A 211 -5.65 -4.05 -2.22
N GLN A 212 -6.74 -4.14 -1.46
CA GLN A 212 -7.86 -5.05 -1.74
C GLN A 212 -8.54 -4.76 -3.09
N GLY A 213 -8.52 -3.50 -3.53
CA GLY A 213 -9.00 -3.07 -4.84
C GLY A 213 -8.02 -3.35 -6.00
N GLY A 214 -6.87 -3.97 -5.72
CA GLY A 214 -5.84 -4.31 -6.71
C GLY A 214 -4.81 -3.21 -6.98
N THR A 215 -4.76 -2.17 -6.15
CA THR A 215 -3.78 -1.08 -6.29
C THR A 215 -2.66 -1.23 -5.27
N SER A 216 -1.41 -1.28 -5.72
CA SER A 216 -0.26 -1.26 -4.80
C SER A 216 -0.17 0.08 -4.05
N VAL A 217 0.23 0.08 -2.77
CA VAL A 217 0.28 1.32 -1.98
C VAL A 217 1.64 1.52 -1.34
N VAL A 218 2.12 2.76 -1.34
CA VAL A 218 3.32 3.16 -0.58
C VAL A 218 2.97 4.33 0.33
N ILE A 219 3.30 4.23 1.61
CA ILE A 219 3.28 5.36 2.54
C ILE A 219 4.72 5.82 2.75
N ALA A 220 5.03 7.07 2.42
CA ALA A 220 6.37 7.63 2.55
C ALA A 220 6.33 9.09 3.02
N SER A 221 7.45 9.58 3.56
CA SER A 221 7.55 11.00 3.89
C SER A 221 7.75 11.85 2.64
N GLY A 222 6.95 12.91 2.50
CA GLY A 222 7.10 13.94 1.48
C GLY A 222 8.05 15.08 1.86
N THR A 223 8.52 15.13 3.11
CA THR A 223 9.29 16.26 3.66
C THR A 223 10.66 15.87 4.22
N HIS A 224 10.98 14.59 4.25
CA HIS A 224 12.14 14.11 4.97
C HIS A 224 13.47 14.60 4.36
N PRO A 225 14.36 15.27 5.12
CA PRO A 225 15.58 15.91 4.59
C PRO A 225 16.59 14.94 3.98
N LYS A 226 16.57 13.66 4.38
CA LYS A 226 17.46 12.61 3.84
C LYS A 226 16.94 11.98 2.56
N VAL A 227 15.69 12.25 2.15
CA VAL A 227 15.18 11.76 0.88
C VAL A 227 15.57 12.76 -0.21
N THR A 228 16.19 12.23 -1.26
CA THR A 228 16.96 12.86 -2.35
C THR A 228 16.25 13.91 -3.20
N GLY A 229 15.14 14.52 -2.76
CA GLY A 229 14.29 15.36 -3.60
C GLY A 229 13.53 14.57 -4.68
N HIS A 230 13.67 13.24 -4.68
CA HIS A 230 13.26 12.33 -5.74
C HIS A 230 12.39 11.17 -5.20
N VAL A 231 11.68 11.37 -4.08
CA VAL A 231 10.86 10.35 -3.38
C VAL A 231 10.00 9.55 -4.37
N ILE A 232 9.26 10.25 -5.23
CA ILE A 232 8.32 9.64 -6.18
C ILE A 232 9.07 8.77 -7.20
N THR A 233 10.15 9.28 -7.79
CA THR A 233 10.94 8.53 -8.78
C THR A 233 11.64 7.34 -8.15
N ASP A 234 12.15 7.49 -6.93
CA ASP A 234 12.82 6.42 -6.20
C ASP A 234 11.85 5.27 -5.85
N ILE A 235 10.64 5.59 -5.40
CA ILE A 235 9.58 4.61 -5.16
C ILE A 235 9.25 3.85 -6.46
N VAL A 236 9.08 4.57 -7.56
CA VAL A 236 8.71 3.97 -8.85
C VAL A 236 9.86 3.16 -9.47
N GLU A 237 11.11 3.45 -9.11
CA GLU A 237 12.28 2.63 -9.45
C GLU A 237 12.42 1.38 -8.54
N GLY A 238 11.53 1.20 -7.56
CA GLY A 238 11.55 0.06 -6.65
C GLY A 238 12.55 0.19 -5.50
N LYS A 239 13.03 1.41 -5.19
CA LYS A 239 13.87 1.64 -4.01
C LYS A 239 13.02 1.53 -2.76
N LYS A 240 13.61 0.99 -1.69
CA LYS A 240 12.96 0.83 -0.37
C LYS A 240 12.84 2.20 0.31
N ILE A 241 11.71 2.87 0.09
CA ILE A 241 11.39 4.16 0.72
C ILE A 241 10.01 4.07 1.37
N GLY A 242 9.98 4.35 2.67
CA GLY A 242 8.76 4.26 3.47
C GLY A 242 8.28 2.82 3.61
N THR A 243 6.96 2.63 3.52
CA THR A 243 6.33 1.32 3.68
C THR A 243 5.52 0.95 2.44
N PHE A 244 5.91 -0.14 1.80
CA PHE A 244 5.19 -0.76 0.70
C PHE A 244 4.14 -1.75 1.20
N PHE A 245 2.89 -1.57 0.78
CA PHE A 245 1.77 -2.46 1.10
C PHE A 245 1.64 -3.48 -0.02
N SER A 246 1.70 -4.76 0.34
CA SER A 246 1.71 -5.87 -0.60
C SER A 246 0.86 -7.02 -0.09
N GLU A 247 0.40 -7.89 -0.99
CA GLU A 247 -0.14 -9.19 -0.60
C GLU A 247 0.91 -10.28 -0.71
N ARG A 248 0.94 -11.20 0.26
CA ARG A 248 1.83 -12.38 0.20
C ARG A 248 1.43 -13.31 -0.96
N ALA A 249 0.18 -13.24 -1.40
CA ALA A 249 -0.34 -13.97 -2.55
C ALA A 249 0.42 -13.64 -3.84
N ASP A 250 0.84 -12.38 -4.02
CA ASP A 250 1.54 -11.93 -5.23
C ASP A 250 2.87 -12.66 -5.43
N ILE A 251 3.63 -12.86 -4.34
CA ILE A 251 4.88 -13.63 -4.34
C ILE A 251 4.61 -15.06 -4.85
N ILE A 252 3.53 -15.67 -4.38
CA ILE A 252 3.18 -17.06 -4.71
C ILE A 252 2.70 -17.17 -6.16
N HIS A 253 1.90 -16.19 -6.62
CA HIS A 253 1.50 -16.11 -8.03
C HIS A 253 2.71 -15.95 -8.94
N ARG A 254 3.65 -15.07 -8.58
CA ARG A 254 4.88 -14.89 -9.34
C ARG A 254 5.73 -16.16 -9.38
N LEU A 255 5.85 -16.87 -8.26
CA LEU A 255 6.54 -18.15 -8.22
C LEU A 255 5.86 -19.18 -9.16
N ALA A 256 4.53 -19.22 -9.20
CA ALA A 256 3.80 -20.09 -10.12
C ALA A 256 4.03 -19.75 -11.60
N ASP A 257 4.11 -18.46 -11.95
CA ASP A 257 4.47 -18.00 -13.29
C ASP A 257 5.90 -18.42 -13.65
N LEU A 258 6.87 -18.14 -12.77
CA LEU A 258 8.28 -18.48 -12.98
C LEU A 258 8.52 -19.99 -13.19
N LEU A 259 7.77 -20.85 -12.49
CA LEU A 259 7.83 -22.30 -12.70
C LEU A 259 7.34 -22.72 -14.10
N THR A 260 6.40 -21.98 -14.66
CA THR A 260 5.81 -22.25 -15.98
C THR A 260 6.71 -21.70 -17.08
N ASP A 261 7.22 -20.49 -16.90
CA ASP A 261 8.07 -19.79 -17.87
C ASP A 261 9.45 -20.45 -18.00
N ASN A 262 10.04 -20.88 -16.89
CA ASN A 262 11.37 -21.50 -16.86
C ASN A 262 11.34 -23.04 -16.91
N ARG A 263 10.22 -23.61 -17.37
CA ARG A 263 9.97 -25.07 -17.38
C ARG A 263 11.11 -25.86 -18.03
N ASP A 264 11.59 -25.41 -19.18
CA ASP A 264 12.59 -26.16 -19.95
C ASP A 264 13.93 -26.23 -19.22
N GLU A 265 14.30 -25.18 -18.49
CA GLU A 265 15.51 -25.12 -17.67
C GLU A 265 15.40 -26.02 -16.42
N ILE A 266 14.23 -26.02 -15.78
CA ILE A 266 13.94 -26.91 -14.63
C ILE A 266 14.06 -28.37 -15.06
N LEU A 267 13.42 -28.76 -16.18
CA LEU A 267 13.45 -30.13 -16.69
C LEU A 267 14.87 -30.55 -17.12
N LYS A 268 15.63 -29.64 -17.73
CA LYS A 268 17.04 -29.88 -18.07
C LYS A 268 17.90 -30.14 -16.82
N SER A 269 17.68 -29.38 -15.75
CA SER A 269 18.40 -29.56 -14.49
C SER A 269 18.01 -30.87 -13.80
N ASN A 270 16.72 -31.21 -13.80
CA ASN A 270 16.24 -32.48 -13.25
C ASN A 270 16.74 -33.71 -14.02
N LYS A 271 16.88 -33.60 -15.34
CA LYS A 271 17.45 -34.68 -16.16
C LYS A 271 18.88 -35.03 -15.73
N ARG A 272 19.71 -34.03 -15.38
CA ARG A 272 21.07 -34.25 -14.87
C ARG A 272 21.08 -35.00 -13.55
N ASP A 273 20.18 -34.63 -12.63
CA ASP A 273 20.03 -35.33 -11.35
C ASP A 273 19.58 -36.78 -11.56
N MET A 274 18.63 -37.02 -12.46
CA MET A 274 18.13 -38.36 -12.80
C MET A 274 19.22 -39.25 -13.43
N GLU A 275 20.00 -38.73 -14.37
CA GLU A 275 21.12 -39.45 -15.00
C GLU A 275 22.18 -39.84 -13.97
N LYS A 276 22.53 -38.91 -13.08
CA LYS A 276 23.49 -39.14 -11.99
C LYS A 276 22.97 -40.19 -10.99
N ALA A 277 21.68 -40.13 -10.64
CA ALA A 277 21.04 -41.08 -9.74
C ALA A 277 21.02 -42.51 -10.30
N VAL A 278 20.76 -42.65 -11.61
CA VAL A 278 20.78 -43.95 -12.30
C VAL A 278 22.22 -44.47 -12.43
N ALA A 279 23.18 -43.62 -12.77
CA ALA A 279 24.58 -44.02 -12.92
C ALA A 279 25.21 -44.53 -11.61
N LEU A 280 24.84 -43.93 -10.47
CA LEU A 280 25.31 -44.36 -9.15
C LEU A 280 24.64 -45.65 -8.66
N GLY A 281 23.46 -46.01 -9.18
CA GLY A 281 22.73 -47.23 -8.80
C GLY A 281 22.26 -47.29 -7.34
N GLN A 282 22.35 -46.18 -6.60
CA GLN A 282 22.10 -46.13 -5.15
C GLN A 282 20.63 -45.87 -4.77
N LEU A 283 19.78 -45.49 -5.71
CA LEU A 283 18.39 -45.08 -5.44
C LEU A 283 17.40 -46.16 -5.88
N SER A 284 16.43 -46.45 -4.99
CA SER A 284 15.34 -47.38 -5.29
C SER A 284 14.36 -46.78 -6.32
N GLN A 285 13.66 -47.63 -7.07
CA GLN A 285 12.65 -47.21 -8.06
C GLN A 285 11.60 -46.22 -7.51
N PRO A 286 11.08 -46.37 -6.27
CA PRO A 286 10.19 -45.37 -5.67
C PRO A 286 10.83 -43.99 -5.49
N LEU A 287 12.11 -43.92 -5.13
CA LEU A 287 12.83 -42.65 -4.93
C LEU A 287 13.13 -41.96 -6.27
N LEU A 288 13.46 -42.72 -7.31
CA LEU A 288 13.61 -42.18 -8.67
C LEU A 288 12.30 -41.56 -9.21
N LYS A 289 11.15 -42.18 -8.93
CA LYS A 289 9.84 -41.61 -9.30
C LYS A 289 9.51 -40.31 -8.54
N ARG A 290 9.98 -40.20 -7.30
CA ARG A 290 9.86 -38.96 -6.49
C ARG A 290 10.77 -37.86 -7.04
N LEU A 291 11.98 -38.21 -7.45
CA LEU A 291 12.99 -37.28 -7.97
C LEU A 291 12.59 -36.68 -9.32
N SER A 292 11.93 -37.48 -10.16
CA SER A 292 11.55 -37.05 -11.51
C SER A 292 10.54 -35.91 -11.51
N LEU A 293 10.88 -34.83 -12.21
CA LEU A 293 9.97 -33.73 -12.58
C LEU A 293 9.50 -33.91 -14.02
N THR A 294 8.23 -33.64 -14.26
CA THR A 294 7.62 -33.68 -15.59
C THR A 294 6.83 -32.40 -15.83
N THR A 295 6.54 -32.09 -17.09
CA THR A 295 5.68 -30.95 -17.45
C THR A 295 4.33 -31.00 -16.74
N ALA A 296 3.72 -32.18 -16.62
CA ALA A 296 2.46 -32.37 -15.91
C ALA A 296 2.61 -32.05 -14.41
N LYS A 297 3.70 -32.50 -13.76
CA LYS A 297 3.97 -32.18 -12.35
C LYS A 297 4.19 -30.68 -12.15
N LEU A 298 4.95 -30.02 -13.03
CA LEU A 298 5.19 -28.57 -12.93
C LEU A 298 3.91 -27.76 -13.12
N ASN A 299 3.06 -28.14 -14.08
CA ASN A 299 1.75 -27.49 -14.25
C ASN A 299 0.85 -27.72 -13.03
N SER A 300 0.80 -28.94 -12.49
CA SER A 300 0.03 -29.24 -11.29
C SER A 300 0.56 -28.48 -10.06
N LEU A 301 1.87 -28.32 -9.96
CA LEU A 301 2.53 -27.56 -8.90
C LEU A 301 2.17 -26.08 -9.00
N ALA A 302 2.26 -25.48 -10.19
CA ALA A 302 1.88 -24.09 -10.43
C ALA A 302 0.40 -23.84 -10.09
N ILE A 303 -0.51 -24.76 -10.48
CA ILE A 303 -1.92 -24.68 -10.10
C ILE A 303 -2.10 -24.75 -8.57
N GLY A 304 -1.41 -25.68 -7.91
CA GLY A 304 -1.44 -25.80 -6.45
C GLY A 304 -0.92 -24.55 -5.74
N LEU A 305 0.13 -23.91 -6.25
CA LEU A 305 0.63 -22.63 -5.74
C LEU A 305 -0.42 -21.53 -5.86
N ARG A 306 -1.10 -21.42 -7.00
CA ARG A 306 -2.19 -20.43 -7.17
C ARG A 306 -3.36 -20.67 -6.20
N GLN A 307 -3.67 -21.93 -5.88
CA GLN A 307 -4.67 -22.26 -4.87
C GLN A 307 -4.23 -21.83 -3.46
N ILE A 308 -2.95 -22.02 -3.12
CA ILE A 308 -2.38 -21.53 -1.85
C ILE A 308 -2.46 -20.00 -1.79
N ALA A 309 -2.09 -19.31 -2.88
CA ALA A 309 -2.14 -17.86 -2.99
C ALA A 309 -3.55 -17.31 -2.70
N ALA A 310 -4.59 -17.93 -3.28
CA ALA A 310 -5.98 -17.56 -3.05
C ALA A 310 -6.42 -17.68 -1.57
N SER A 311 -5.76 -18.55 -0.79
CA SER A 311 -6.01 -18.73 0.64
C SER A 311 -5.05 -17.97 1.57
N ALA A 312 -4.05 -17.27 1.00
CA ALA A 312 -2.99 -16.62 1.78
C ALA A 312 -3.49 -15.43 2.61
N GLN A 313 -4.54 -14.74 2.15
CA GLN A 313 -5.11 -13.57 2.82
C GLN A 313 -5.71 -13.93 4.20
N ASP A 314 -6.28 -15.13 4.32
CA ASP A 314 -6.92 -15.62 5.56
C ASP A 314 -5.98 -16.40 6.48
N SER A 315 -4.70 -16.53 6.13
CA SER A 315 -3.76 -17.44 6.80
C SER A 315 -3.14 -16.86 8.08
N VAL A 316 -3.07 -15.53 8.22
CA VAL A 316 -2.50 -14.83 9.38
C VAL A 316 -3.40 -13.68 9.77
N GLY A 317 -3.55 -13.41 11.06
CA GLY A 317 -4.40 -12.33 11.59
C GLY A 317 -5.89 -12.67 11.60
N ARG A 318 -6.27 -13.87 11.16
CA ARG A 318 -7.66 -14.34 11.21
C ARG A 318 -8.12 -14.57 12.65
N LEU A 319 -9.20 -13.90 13.04
CA LEU A 319 -9.90 -14.12 14.30
C LEU A 319 -10.62 -15.48 14.29
N ILE A 320 -10.20 -16.40 15.15
CA ILE A 320 -10.79 -17.73 15.35
C ILE A 320 -11.97 -17.64 16.32
N ARG A 321 -11.78 -16.92 17.43
CA ARG A 321 -12.76 -16.84 18.51
C ARG A 321 -12.66 -15.51 19.24
N ARG A 322 -13.80 -14.92 19.59
CA ARG A 322 -13.90 -13.78 20.50
C ARG A 322 -14.79 -14.15 21.68
N THR A 323 -14.37 -13.86 22.90
CA THR A 323 -15.12 -14.16 24.12
C THR A 323 -15.02 -12.97 25.08
N ARG A 324 -16.17 -12.38 25.44
CA ARG A 324 -16.22 -11.34 26.46
C ARG A 324 -16.11 -11.97 27.84
N VAL A 325 -15.00 -11.75 28.53
CA VAL A 325 -14.72 -12.32 29.86
C VAL A 325 -15.35 -11.46 30.96
N ALA A 326 -15.28 -10.13 30.81
CA ALA A 326 -15.88 -9.17 31.72
C ALA A 326 -16.24 -7.87 30.96
N LYS A 327 -16.89 -6.92 31.64
CA LYS A 327 -17.18 -5.60 31.05
C LYS A 327 -15.85 -4.90 30.72
N GLY A 328 -15.62 -4.66 29.42
CA GLY A 328 -14.39 -4.05 28.93
C GLY A 328 -13.20 -5.01 28.75
N LEU A 329 -13.40 -6.33 28.95
CA LEU A 329 -12.37 -7.35 28.74
C LEU A 329 -12.86 -8.37 27.71
N ASP A 330 -12.44 -8.19 26.47
CA ASP A 330 -12.67 -9.14 25.37
C ASP A 330 -11.39 -9.96 25.13
N LEU A 331 -11.52 -11.29 25.12
CA LEU A 331 -10.46 -12.23 24.75
C LEU A 331 -10.63 -12.61 23.29
N GLU A 332 -9.59 -12.40 22.48
CA GLU A 332 -9.56 -12.76 21.06
C GLU A 332 -8.48 -13.83 20.81
N GLN A 333 -8.87 -14.89 20.12
CA GLN A 333 -7.99 -15.93 19.61
C GLN A 333 -7.81 -15.70 18.11
N ILE A 334 -6.56 -15.57 17.68
CA ILE A 334 -6.16 -15.16 16.33
C ILE A 334 -5.15 -16.16 15.77
N THR A 335 -5.02 -16.20 14.45
CA THR A 335 -3.91 -16.91 13.78
C THR A 335 -2.67 -16.02 13.74
N VAL A 336 -1.51 -16.59 14.07
CA VAL A 336 -0.22 -15.92 14.02
C VAL A 336 0.81 -16.85 13.35
N PRO A 337 1.88 -16.31 12.73
CA PRO A 337 2.94 -17.15 12.20
C PRO A 337 3.63 -17.93 13.33
N ILE A 338 4.18 -19.09 12.98
CA ILE A 338 4.95 -19.95 13.90
C ILE A 338 6.35 -19.37 14.12
N GLY A 339 6.92 -18.72 13.09
CA GLY A 339 8.26 -18.16 13.09
C GLY A 339 9.10 -18.74 11.95
N VAL A 340 10.18 -19.44 12.29
CA VAL A 340 11.09 -20.08 11.31
C VAL A 340 10.89 -21.59 11.30
N LEU A 341 10.66 -22.15 10.12
CA LEU A 341 10.47 -23.58 9.90
C LEU A 341 11.72 -24.18 9.27
N LEU A 342 12.16 -25.34 9.76
CA LEU A 342 13.14 -26.18 9.07
C LEU A 342 12.40 -27.35 8.43
N VAL A 343 12.45 -27.45 7.10
CA VAL A 343 11.80 -28.53 6.35
C VAL A 343 12.85 -29.32 5.58
N ILE A 344 12.91 -30.61 5.91
CA ILE A 344 13.77 -31.58 5.24
C ILE A 344 12.90 -32.37 4.27
N PHE A 345 13.30 -32.39 3.01
CA PHE A 345 12.64 -33.15 1.96
C PHE A 345 13.71 -33.96 1.22
N GLU A 346 13.46 -35.26 1.08
CA GLU A 346 14.41 -36.20 0.45
C GLU A 346 14.44 -36.01 -1.08
N SER A 347 14.24 -37.07 -1.85
CA SER A 347 14.28 -37.06 -3.31
C SER A 347 13.02 -36.41 -3.93
N ARG A 348 12.53 -35.30 -3.39
CA ARG A 348 11.29 -34.61 -3.79
C ARG A 348 11.53 -33.12 -4.08
N PRO A 349 12.11 -32.78 -5.24
CA PRO A 349 12.41 -31.39 -5.57
C PRO A 349 11.15 -30.52 -5.69
N ASP A 350 9.99 -31.10 -6.03
CA ASP A 350 8.68 -30.43 -6.08
C ASP A 350 8.19 -29.90 -4.73
N CYS A 351 8.67 -30.47 -3.61
CA CYS A 351 8.35 -29.96 -2.28
C CYS A 351 8.91 -28.55 -2.04
N LEU A 352 10.01 -28.16 -2.69
CA LEU A 352 10.66 -26.88 -2.42
C LEU A 352 9.72 -25.70 -2.74
N PRO A 353 9.16 -25.54 -3.97
CA PRO A 353 8.23 -24.44 -4.23
C PRO A 353 6.94 -24.55 -3.43
N GLN A 354 6.44 -25.76 -3.17
CA GLN A 354 5.20 -25.97 -2.43
C GLN A 354 5.30 -25.53 -0.97
N VAL A 355 6.35 -25.97 -0.27
CA VAL A 355 6.61 -25.59 1.13
C VAL A 355 6.97 -24.10 1.22
N SER A 356 7.70 -23.58 0.23
CA SER A 356 7.97 -22.14 0.12
C SER A 356 6.67 -21.34 0.04
N ALA A 357 5.73 -21.73 -0.82
CA ALA A 357 4.44 -21.07 -0.95
C ALA A 357 3.61 -21.13 0.33
N LEU A 358 3.59 -22.28 1.02
CA LEU A 358 2.91 -22.40 2.32
C LEU A 358 3.54 -21.50 3.38
N ALA A 359 4.88 -21.46 3.45
CA ALA A 359 5.60 -20.59 4.38
C ALA A 359 5.30 -19.11 4.10
N ILE A 360 5.34 -18.69 2.83
CA ILE A 360 4.96 -17.33 2.41
C ILE A 360 3.52 -17.03 2.79
N ALA A 361 2.56 -17.90 2.45
CA ALA A 361 1.15 -17.67 2.77
C ALA A 361 0.91 -17.48 4.27
N SER A 362 1.59 -18.27 5.09
CA SER A 362 1.47 -18.27 6.55
C SER A 362 2.43 -17.30 7.28
N GLY A 363 3.18 -16.47 6.55
CA GLY A 363 4.09 -15.48 7.12
C GLY A 363 5.28 -16.06 7.88
N ASN A 364 5.72 -17.28 7.53
CA ASN A 364 6.85 -17.96 8.17
C ASN A 364 8.15 -17.81 7.38
N GLY A 365 9.27 -17.73 8.07
CA GLY A 365 10.60 -17.95 7.50
C GLY A 365 10.84 -19.45 7.27
N LEU A 366 11.67 -19.79 6.29
CA LEU A 366 11.85 -21.18 5.87
C LEU A 366 13.31 -21.54 5.59
N LEU A 367 13.81 -22.54 6.30
CA LEU A 367 15.05 -23.24 6.01
C LEU A 367 14.72 -24.58 5.36
N LEU A 368 15.32 -24.84 4.22
CA LEU A 368 15.05 -26.00 3.39
C LEU A 368 16.30 -26.86 3.33
N LYS A 369 16.16 -28.17 3.54
CA LYS A 369 17.24 -29.11 3.30
C LYS A 369 16.75 -30.20 2.35
N GLY A 370 17.23 -30.12 1.11
CA GLY A 370 16.91 -31.09 0.07
C GLY A 370 17.85 -32.30 0.08
N GLY A 371 17.39 -33.41 -0.52
CA GLY A 371 18.24 -34.56 -0.81
C GLY A 371 19.43 -34.20 -1.71
N LYS A 372 20.60 -34.82 -1.47
CA LYS A 372 21.82 -34.63 -2.28
C LYS A 372 21.64 -35.10 -3.73
N GLU A 373 20.70 -36.00 -3.93
CA GLU A 373 20.27 -36.56 -5.21
C GLU A 373 19.53 -35.57 -6.11
N ALA A 374 18.97 -34.48 -5.55
CA ALA A 374 18.21 -33.47 -6.28
C ALA A 374 18.96 -32.12 -6.35
N ALA A 375 20.29 -32.13 -6.27
CA ALA A 375 21.09 -30.92 -6.08
C ALA A 375 20.85 -29.87 -7.18
N HIS A 376 20.83 -30.27 -8.46
CA HIS A 376 20.65 -29.32 -9.56
C HIS A 376 19.22 -28.78 -9.62
N SER A 377 18.23 -29.64 -9.37
CA SER A 377 16.81 -29.31 -9.31
C SER A 377 16.52 -28.35 -8.15
N ASN A 378 17.08 -28.61 -6.96
CA ASN A 378 16.92 -27.75 -5.79
C ASN A 378 17.55 -26.38 -6.00
N GLN A 379 18.71 -26.30 -6.67
CA GLN A 379 19.37 -25.04 -6.97
C GLN A 379 18.52 -24.14 -7.88
N ILE A 380 18.02 -24.66 -9.01
CA ILE A 380 17.20 -23.85 -9.93
C ILE A 380 15.86 -23.46 -9.28
N LEU A 381 15.19 -24.38 -8.60
CA LEU A 381 13.92 -24.08 -7.92
C LEU A 381 14.11 -23.07 -6.79
N HIS A 382 15.20 -23.16 -6.03
CA HIS A 382 15.54 -22.16 -5.01
C HIS A 382 15.81 -20.79 -5.62
N HIS A 383 16.55 -20.72 -6.74
CA HIS A 383 16.80 -19.47 -7.45
C HIS A 383 15.50 -18.78 -7.87
N LEU A 384 14.56 -19.54 -8.47
CA LEU A 384 13.25 -19.00 -8.87
C LEU A 384 12.43 -18.52 -7.66
N THR A 385 12.49 -19.23 -6.53
CA THR A 385 11.87 -18.77 -5.27
C THR A 385 12.49 -17.45 -4.78
N GLN A 386 13.82 -17.32 -4.82
CA GLN A 386 14.50 -16.09 -4.44
C GLN A 386 14.17 -14.93 -5.37
N GLU A 387 14.02 -15.20 -6.67
CA GLU A 387 13.59 -14.20 -7.65
C GLU A 387 12.19 -13.67 -7.32
N ALA A 388 11.23 -14.56 -7.04
CA ALA A 388 9.87 -14.18 -6.62
C ALA A 388 9.87 -13.32 -5.34
N LEU A 389 10.70 -13.68 -4.36
CA LEU A 389 10.82 -12.95 -3.09
C LEU A 389 11.53 -11.59 -3.22
N SER A 390 12.43 -11.46 -4.19
CA SER A 390 13.27 -10.27 -4.35
C SER A 390 12.46 -9.00 -4.66
N LEU A 391 11.36 -9.15 -5.41
CA LEU A 391 10.46 -8.06 -5.76
C LEU A 391 9.80 -7.40 -4.54
N HIS A 392 9.65 -8.16 -3.45
CA HIS A 392 9.01 -7.70 -2.21
C HIS A 392 10.04 -7.41 -1.11
N GLY A 393 11.34 -7.42 -1.44
CA GLY A 393 12.42 -7.08 -0.53
C GLY A 393 12.72 -8.11 0.56
N VAL A 394 12.19 -9.34 0.44
CA VAL A 394 12.22 -10.41 1.45
C VAL A 394 13.00 -11.65 0.99
N LYS A 395 14.04 -11.44 0.17
CA LYS A 395 14.85 -12.51 -0.46
C LYS A 395 15.40 -13.53 0.55
N ASP A 396 15.82 -13.08 1.73
CA ASP A 396 16.50 -13.90 2.73
C ASP A 396 15.53 -14.66 3.67
N THR A 397 14.23 -14.60 3.43
CA THR A 397 13.23 -15.30 4.25
C THR A 397 13.18 -16.80 3.98
N ILE A 398 13.61 -17.23 2.80
CA ILE A 398 13.67 -18.64 2.40
C ILE A 398 15.09 -18.97 1.95
N HIS A 399 15.70 -19.96 2.61
CA HIS A 399 17.06 -20.41 2.31
C HIS A 399 17.17 -21.92 2.19
N LEU A 400 17.94 -22.37 1.21
CA LEU A 400 18.37 -23.77 1.07
C LEU A 400 19.70 -23.98 1.81
N VAL A 401 19.73 -24.94 2.73
CA VAL A 401 20.83 -25.27 3.67
C VAL A 401 21.54 -26.57 3.28
#